data_AF-A0A348TWP7-F1
#
_entry.id   AF-A0A348TWP7-F1
#
_cell.length_a   1.000
_cell.length_b   1.000
_cell.length_c   1.000
_cell.angle_alpha   90.00
_cell.angle_beta   90.00
_cell.angle_gamma   90.00
#
_symmetry.space_group_name_H-M   'P 1'
#
loop_
_entity.id
_entity.type
_entity.pdbx_description
1 polymer ?
#
loop_
_entity_poly.entity_id
_entity_poly.type
_entity_poly.pdbx_seq_one_letter_code
_entity_poly.pdbx_strand_id
1 'polypeptide(L)'
;GVALYPSKTIKDQFAVGLRSEIFHELDAGGPAYGAGTTTLDFTLTGAYETDELRLILECRLDQSSAPQFNAMTTDQLASILIAAVYQF
;
A
#
# COMPACT_ATOMS: atom_id res chain seq x y z
N GLY A 1 -7.46 -12.28 5.89
CA GLY A 1 -6.67 -11.10 6.31
C GLY A 1 -7.59 -10.02 6.85
N VAL A 2 -7.00 -8.93 7.33
CA VAL A 2 -7.69 -7.73 7.82
C VAL A 2 -7.02 -6.53 7.19
N ALA A 3 -7.80 -5.53 6.82
CA ALA A 3 -7.28 -4.29 6.28
C ALA A 3 -8.05 -3.08 6.80
N LEU A 4 -7.33 -1.99 7.08
CA LEU A 4 -7.86 -0.74 7.62
C LEU A 4 -7.41 0.42 6.75
N TYR A 5 -8.33 1.34 6.46
CA TYR A 5 -8.12 2.44 5.52
C TYR A 5 -8.64 3.79 6.07
N PRO A 6 -8.15 4.28 7.23
CA PRO A 6 -8.53 5.60 7.70
C PRO A 6 -8.05 6.69 6.72
N SER A 7 -8.92 7.65 6.45
CA SER A 7 -8.60 8.83 5.65
C SER A 7 -9.20 10.08 6.29
N LYS A 8 -8.48 11.20 6.19
CA LYS A 8 -8.91 12.48 6.73
C LYS A 8 -8.45 13.64 5.85
N THR A 9 -9.41 14.47 5.46
CA THR A 9 -9.13 15.81 4.91
C THR A 9 -8.62 16.71 6.02
N ILE A 10 -7.42 17.25 5.87
CA ILE A 10 -6.79 18.13 6.87
C ILE A 10 -6.80 19.60 6.43
N LYS A 11 -6.98 19.87 5.14
CA LYS A 11 -7.26 21.18 4.54
C LYS A 11 -8.16 20.98 3.32
N ASP A 12 -8.85 22.04 2.87
CA ASP A 12 -9.87 21.98 1.80
C ASP A 12 -9.43 21.22 0.54
N GLN A 13 -8.14 21.26 0.20
CA GLN A 13 -7.58 20.62 -0.99
C GLN A 13 -6.60 19.49 -0.65
N PHE A 14 -6.42 19.12 0.63
CA PHE A 14 -5.41 18.15 1.03
C PHE A 14 -5.95 17.10 2.01
N ALA A 15 -5.81 15.84 1.62
CA ALA A 15 -6.19 14.68 2.41
C ALA A 15 -4.98 13.80 2.72
N VAL A 16 -5.01 13.17 3.89
CA VAL A 16 -4.05 12.14 4.30
C VAL A 16 -4.80 10.83 4.49
N GLY A 17 -4.30 9.78 3.85
CA GLY A 17 -4.77 8.41 4.01
C GLY A 17 -3.69 7.55 4.66
N LEU A 18 -4.12 6.59 5.45
CA LEU A 18 -3.28 5.48 5.87
C LEU A 18 -3.98 4.18 5.51
N ARG A 19 -3.19 3.19 5.10
CA ARG A 19 -3.65 1.83 4.90
C ARG A 19 -2.73 0.87 5.65
N SER A 20 -3.32 -0.06 6.37
CA SER A 20 -2.62 -1.21 6.95
C SER A 20 -3.33 -2.50 6.56
N GLU A 21 -2.55 -3.49 6.16
CA GLU A 21 -3.03 -4.73 5.56
C GLU A 21 -2.26 -5.89 6.20
N ILE A 22 -2.96 -6.89 6.74
CA ILE A 22 -2.35 -8.14 7.19
C ILE A 22 -3.08 -9.32 6.58
N PHE A 23 -2.34 -10.17 5.88
CA PHE A 23 -2.88 -11.34 5.20
C PHE A 23 -2.06 -12.58 5.54
N HIS A 24 -2.72 -13.72 5.59
CA HIS A 24 -2.10 -15.02 5.77
C HIS A 24 -2.69 -15.94 4.71
N GLU A 25 -1.82 -16.51 3.88
CA GLU A 25 -2.23 -17.51 2.89
C GLU A 25 -2.54 -18.84 3.57
N LEU A 26 -3.41 -19.64 2.95
CA LEU A 26 -3.74 -20.96 3.46
C LEU A 26 -2.51 -21.89 3.43
N ASP A 27 -2.51 -22.91 4.26
CA ASP A 27 -1.43 -23.92 4.30
C ASP A 27 -1.25 -24.65 2.95
N ALA A 28 -2.29 -24.72 2.13
CA ALA A 28 -2.24 -25.31 0.80
C ALA A 28 -1.66 -24.36 -0.28
N GLY A 29 -1.37 -23.10 0.07
CA GLY A 29 -1.02 -22.05 -0.87
C GLY A 29 -2.17 -21.10 -1.16
N GLY A 30 -1.81 -19.85 -1.46
CA GLY A 30 -2.66 -18.84 -2.04
C GLY A 30 -2.04 -18.27 -3.33
N PRO A 31 -2.73 -17.32 -3.97
CA PRO A 31 -2.39 -16.86 -5.31
C PRO A 31 -1.21 -15.88 -5.36
N ALA A 32 -0.75 -15.34 -4.23
CA ALA A 32 0.23 -14.25 -4.21
C ALA A 32 1.62 -14.70 -3.77
N TYR A 33 1.73 -15.40 -2.63
CA TYR A 33 3.02 -15.60 -1.95
C TYR A 33 3.30 -17.06 -1.52
N GLY A 34 2.42 -17.99 -1.82
CA GLY A 34 2.60 -19.41 -1.51
C GLY A 34 2.20 -19.79 -0.08
N ALA A 35 2.20 -21.11 0.16
CA ALA A 35 1.64 -21.75 1.34
C ALA A 35 2.12 -21.17 2.68
N GLY A 36 1.15 -20.79 3.52
CA GLY A 36 1.40 -20.29 4.88
C GLY A 36 2.13 -18.95 4.96
N THR A 37 2.35 -18.25 3.84
CA THR A 37 3.02 -16.95 3.86
C THR A 37 2.11 -15.89 4.49
N THR A 38 2.67 -15.12 5.42
CA THR A 38 2.03 -13.96 6.03
C THR A 38 2.61 -12.69 5.46
N THR A 39 1.77 -11.71 5.13
CA THR A 39 2.21 -10.37 4.75
C THR A 39 1.62 -9.31 5.66
N LEU A 40 2.39 -8.25 5.86
CA LEU A 40 2.04 -7.05 6.58
C LEU A 40 2.50 -5.85 5.77
N ASP A 41 1.53 -5.03 5.36
CA ASP A 41 1.79 -3.88 4.51
C ASP A 41 1.23 -2.62 5.14
N PHE A 42 1.99 -1.53 5.02
CA PHE A 42 1.62 -0.21 5.47
C PHE A 42 1.78 0.79 4.34
N THR A 43 0.83 1.69 4.19
CA THR A 43 0.86 2.74 3.19
C THR A 43 0.44 4.06 3.82
N LEU A 44 1.23 5.11 3.60
CA LEU A 44 0.87 6.49 3.92
C LEU A 44 0.70 7.25 2.62
N THR A 45 -0.44 7.91 2.47
CA THR A 45 -0.80 8.65 1.26
C THR A 45 -1.09 10.11 1.60
N GLY A 46 -0.51 11.03 0.83
CA GLY A 46 -0.93 12.42 0.77
C GLY A 46 -1.54 12.71 -0.59
N ALA A 47 -2.71 13.34 -0.62
CA ALA A 47 -3.37 13.72 -1.86
C ALA A 47 -3.71 15.21 -1.84
N TYR A 48 -3.29 15.93 -2.88
CA TYR A 48 -3.68 17.31 -3.16
C TYR A 48 -4.61 17.34 -4.37
N GLU A 49 -5.77 17.99 -4.26
CA GLU A 49 -6.80 17.97 -5.28
C GLU A 49 -7.30 19.39 -5.58
N THR A 50 -7.28 19.75 -6.86
CA THR A 50 -7.97 20.90 -7.44
C THR A 50 -9.13 20.40 -8.31
N ASP A 51 -9.88 21.31 -8.95
CA ASP A 51 -11.03 20.94 -9.80
C ASP A 51 -10.66 20.02 -10.97
N GLU A 52 -9.45 20.16 -11.53
CA GLU A 52 -9.02 19.45 -12.74
C GLU A 52 -7.83 18.52 -12.50
N LEU A 53 -7.09 18.70 -11.40
CA LEU A 53 -5.84 17.99 -11.14
C LEU A 53 -5.80 17.42 -9.73
N ARG A 54 -5.45 16.13 -9.65
CA ARG A 54 -5.12 15.45 -8.40
C ARG A 54 -3.68 14.98 -8.41
N LEU A 55 -2.91 15.37 -7.40
CA LEU A 55 -1.57 14.90 -7.12
C LEU A 55 -1.60 13.95 -5.93
N ILE A 56 -0.96 12.79 -6.06
CA ILE A 56 -0.91 11.75 -5.02
C ILE A 56 0.55 11.40 -4.77
N LEU A 57 0.95 11.43 -3.49
CA LEU A 57 2.21 10.89 -3.01
C LEU A 57 1.90 9.70 -2.11
N GLU A 58 2.53 8.58 -2.38
CA GLU A 58 2.41 7.36 -1.59
C GLU A 58 3.77 6.87 -1.12
N CYS A 59 3.87 6.49 0.14
CA CYS A 59 4.99 5.73 0.70
C CYS A 59 4.44 4.42 1.24
N ARG A 60 4.99 3.29 0.79
CA ARG A 60 4.56 1.96 1.17
C ARG A 60 5.73 1.13 1.69
N LEU A 61 5.44 0.36 2.73
CA LEU A 61 6.33 -0.61 3.35
C LEU A 61 5.63 -1.97 3.35
N ASP A 62 6.28 -2.98 2.81
CA ASP A 62 5.79 -4.35 2.70
C ASP A 62 6.74 -5.29 3.46
N GLN A 63 6.17 -6.20 4.25
CA GLN A 63 6.89 -7.27 4.94
C GLN A 63 6.18 -8.60 4.68
N SER A 64 6.94 -9.61 4.30
CA SER A 64 6.49 -10.99 4.16
C SER A 64 7.18 -11.89 5.20
N SER A 65 6.58 -13.03 5.57
CA SER A 65 7.21 -14.02 6.44
C SER A 65 8.25 -14.90 5.73
N ALA A 66 8.36 -14.76 4.41
CA ALA A 66 9.34 -15.44 3.55
C ALA A 66 9.86 -14.48 2.47
N PRO A 67 11.01 -14.76 1.84
CA PRO A 67 11.50 -13.96 0.73
C PRO A 67 10.53 -13.96 -0.46
N GLN A 68 9.98 -12.79 -0.77
CA GLN A 68 9.00 -12.61 -1.87
C GLN A 68 9.42 -11.53 -2.86
N PHE A 69 10.36 -10.66 -2.47
CA PHE A 69 10.78 -9.52 -3.26
C PHE A 69 12.22 -9.70 -3.77
N ASN A 70 12.61 -8.85 -4.72
CA ASN A 70 13.93 -8.86 -5.36
C ASN A 70 14.35 -10.28 -5.80
N ALA A 71 13.55 -10.90 -6.68
CA ALA A 71 13.74 -12.28 -7.14
C ALA A 71 13.81 -13.31 -5.98
N MET A 72 12.91 -13.18 -5.00
CA MET A 72 12.82 -14.07 -3.82
C MET A 72 14.08 -14.06 -2.94
N THR A 73 14.79 -12.94 -2.85
CA THR A 73 16.00 -12.81 -2.01
C THR A 73 15.78 -11.95 -0.77
N THR A 74 14.69 -11.18 -0.71
CA THR A 74 14.33 -10.35 0.45
C THR A 74 12.85 -10.50 0.78
N ASP A 75 12.54 -10.37 2.05
CA ASP A 75 11.21 -10.43 2.64
C ASP A 75 10.63 -9.02 2.91
N GLN A 76 11.37 -7.97 2.59
CA GLN A 76 10.98 -6.57 2.76
C GLN A 76 11.05 -5.78 1.46
N LEU A 77 10.11 -4.86 1.26
CA LEU A 77 10.15 -3.86 0.18
C LEU A 77 9.66 -2.51 0.69
N ALA A 78 10.35 -1.44 0.30
CA ALA A 78 9.87 -0.08 0.47
C ALA A 78 9.71 0.56 -0.90
N SER A 79 8.60 1.28 -1.11
CA SER A 79 8.33 1.98 -2.36
C SER A 79 7.78 3.38 -2.12
N ILE A 80 8.13 4.30 -3.01
CA ILE A 80 7.59 5.65 -3.05
C ILE A 80 7.02 5.86 -4.45
N LEU A 81 5.78 6.33 -4.54
CA LEU A 81 5.09 6.59 -5.78
C LEU A 81 4.54 8.02 -5.79
N ILE A 82 4.65 8.66 -6.96
CA ILE A 82 4.01 9.95 -7.24
C ILE A 82 3.11 9.75 -8.45
N ALA A 83 1.85 10.19 -8.34
CA ALA A 83 0.90 10.18 -9.43
C ALA A 83 0.29 11.57 -9.64
N ALA A 84 0.01 11.89 -10.89
CA ALA A 84 -0.77 13.05 -11.31
C ALA A 84 -1.93 12.56 -12.16
N VAL A 85 -3.15 12.92 -11.77
CA VAL A 85 -4.40 12.54 -12.45
C VAL A 85 -5.07 13.81 -12.90
N TYR A 86 -5.22 13.99 -14.20
CA TYR A 86 -5.94 15.11 -14.80
C TYR A 86 -7.30 14.64 -15.29
N GLN A 87 -8.35 15.42 -15.03
CA GLN A 87 -9.71 15.15 -15.51
C GLN A 87 -10.24 16.34 -16.34
N PHE A 88 -11.05 16.02 -17.36
CA PHE A 88 -11.61 16.96 -18.34
C PHE A 88 -13.14 16.92 -18.36
#